data_AF-A0A2W6E5P7-F1
#
_entry.id   AF-A0A2W6E5P7-F1
#
_cell.length_a   1.000
_cell.length_b   1.000
_cell.length_c   1.000
_cell.angle_alpha   90.00
_cell.angle_beta   90.00
_cell.angle_gamma   90.00
#
_symmetry.space_group_name_H-M   'P 1'
#
loop_
_entity.id
_entity.type
_entity.pdbx_description
1 polymer ?
#
loop_
_entity_poly.entity_id
_entity_poly.type
_entity_poly.pdbx_seq_one_letter_code
_entity_poly.pdbx_strand_id
1 'polypeptide(L)'
;GVTITDALEAGGLRGYGTIARRGQLAALAGMDLLLCAGHSVGEGQRAAGGLARAYRNGELTRASGEAAVARIASLRAALRG
;
A
#
# COMPACT_ATOMS: atom_id res chain seq x y z
N GLY A 1 4.84 -12.59 -8.22
CA GLY A 1 5.58 -12.23 -6.99
C GLY A 1 4.83 -11.14 -6.24
N VAL A 2 5.36 -10.65 -5.13
CA VAL A 2 4.82 -9.49 -4.39
C VAL A 2 5.56 -8.23 -4.83
N THR A 3 4.84 -7.14 -5.12
CA THR A 3 5.43 -5.83 -5.38
C THR A 3 5.36 -4.95 -4.13
N ILE A 4 6.46 -4.31 -3.77
CA ILE A 4 6.56 -3.46 -2.57
C ILE A 4 6.98 -2.06 -3.02
N THR A 5 6.33 -1.02 -2.50
CA THR A 5 6.79 0.35 -2.75
C THR A 5 8.14 0.58 -2.09
N ASP A 6 8.90 1.55 -2.58
CA ASP A 6 9.85 2.24 -1.70
C ASP A 6 9.09 3.00 -0.60
N ALA A 7 9.81 3.55 0.37
CA ALA A 7 9.32 4.39 1.44
C ALA A 7 8.34 5.47 0.92
N LEU A 8 7.09 5.47 1.40
CA LEU A 8 6.07 6.43 0.96
C LEU A 8 6.43 7.88 1.28
N GLU A 9 7.27 8.11 2.28
CA GLU A 9 7.84 9.38 2.69
C GLU A 9 9.04 9.85 1.85
N ALA A 10 9.56 8.99 0.97
CA ALA A 10 10.74 9.28 0.16
C ALA A 10 10.59 10.61 -0.58
N GLY A 11 11.71 11.35 -0.68
CA GLY A 11 11.76 12.69 -1.27
C GLY A 11 11.16 12.74 -2.68
N GLY A 12 11.44 11.72 -3.50
CA GLY A 12 10.93 11.61 -4.87
C GLY A 12 9.40 11.47 -4.96
N LEU A 13 8.74 11.01 -3.90
CA LEU A 13 7.28 10.86 -3.89
C LEU A 13 6.55 12.10 -3.36
N ARG A 14 7.28 13.15 -2.94
CA ARG A 14 6.66 14.35 -2.34
C ARG A 14 5.68 15.08 -3.26
N GLY A 15 5.96 15.07 -4.56
CA GLY A 15 5.08 15.67 -5.57
C GLY A 15 3.72 14.98 -5.74
N TYR A 16 3.55 13.76 -5.24
CA TYR A 16 2.31 12.97 -5.37
C TYR A 16 1.32 13.20 -4.20
N GLY A 17 1.55 14.23 -3.38
CA GLY A 17 0.63 14.66 -2.32
C GLY A 17 0.93 14.04 -0.96
N THR A 18 -0.09 13.86 -0.13
CA THR A 18 0.05 13.33 1.24
C THR A 18 0.36 11.82 1.25
N ILE A 19 0.82 11.28 2.38
CA ILE A 19 1.03 9.83 2.55
C ILE A 19 -0.23 9.02 2.20
N ALA A 20 -1.42 9.50 2.60
CA ALA A 20 -2.69 8.86 2.24
C ALA A 20 -2.90 8.82 0.72
N ARG A 21 -2.62 9.93 0.01
CA ARG A 21 -2.74 9.99 -1.45
C ARG A 21 -1.70 9.11 -2.15
N ARG A 22 -0.46 9.07 -1.65
CA ARG A 22 0.59 8.20 -2.18
C ARG A 22 0.24 6.73 -2.02
N GLY A 23 -0.27 6.31 -0.85
CA GLY A 23 -0.73 4.95 -0.62
C GLY A 23 -1.89 4.54 -1.52
N GLN A 24 -2.85 5.43 -1.75
CA GLN A 24 -3.91 5.24 -2.73
C GLN A 24 -3.37 5.07 -4.15
N LEU A 25 -2.50 5.98 -4.61
CA LEU A 25 -1.90 5.93 -5.94
C LEU A 25 -1.08 4.65 -6.16
N ALA A 26 -0.30 4.24 -5.15
CA ALA A 26 0.47 3.01 -5.21
C ALA A 26 -0.43 1.77 -5.36
N ALA A 27 -1.53 1.68 -4.60
CA ALA A 27 -2.47 0.58 -4.75
C ALA A 27 -3.18 0.59 -6.12
N LEU A 28 -3.54 1.76 -6.64
CA LEU A 28 -4.09 1.90 -8.00
C LEU A 28 -3.08 1.51 -9.08
N ALA A 29 -1.79 1.74 -8.83
CA ALA A 29 -0.70 1.29 -9.70
C ALA A 29 -0.40 -0.22 -9.58
N GLY A 30 -1.15 -0.96 -8.75
CA GLY A 30 -1.01 -2.41 -8.60
C GLY A 30 0.07 -2.85 -7.61
N MET A 31 0.52 -1.95 -6.73
CA MET A 31 1.44 -2.30 -5.65
C MET A 31 0.73 -3.16 -4.59
N ASP A 32 1.37 -4.23 -4.15
CA ASP A 32 0.80 -5.15 -3.17
C ASP A 32 0.98 -4.69 -1.73
N LEU A 33 2.20 -4.25 -1.40
CA LEU A 33 2.60 -3.85 -0.05
C LEU A 33 3.15 -2.42 -0.06
N LEU A 34 2.65 -1.60 0.85
CA LEU A 34 3.09 -0.23 1.04
C LEU A 34 4.14 -0.16 2.16
N LEU A 35 5.31 0.38 1.85
CA LEU A 35 6.38 0.59 2.82
C LEU A 35 6.24 1.98 3.48
N CYS A 36 5.97 2.00 4.78
CA CYS A 36 5.99 3.21 5.62
C CYS A 36 7.20 3.10 6.56
N ALA A 37 8.32 3.72 6.20
CA ALA A 37 9.58 3.57 6.90
C ALA A 37 9.97 4.83 7.71
N GLY A 38 9.04 5.80 7.86
CA GLY A 38 9.29 7.09 8.52
C GLY A 38 9.30 7.01 10.05
N HIS A 39 9.38 5.80 10.60
CA HIS A 39 9.42 5.50 12.04
C HIS A 39 8.24 6.13 12.83
N SER A 40 7.07 6.22 12.20
CA SER A 40 5.86 6.78 12.80
C SER A 40 4.65 5.89 12.56
N VAL A 41 4.00 5.42 13.63
CA VAL A 41 2.73 4.67 13.52
C VAL A 41 1.68 5.48 12.76
N GLY A 42 1.66 6.80 12.95
CA GLY A 42 0.73 7.70 12.27
C GLY A 42 0.90 7.71 10.75
N GLU A 43 2.09 7.39 10.24
CA GLU A 43 2.32 7.24 8.80
C GLU A 43 1.53 6.07 8.22
N GLY A 44 1.71 4.88 8.80
CA GLY A 44 0.98 3.68 8.40
C GLY A 44 -0.54 3.86 8.50
N GLN A 45 -1.01 4.51 9.56
CA GLN A 45 -2.44 4.84 9.73
C GLN A 45 -2.96 5.75 8.60
N ARG A 46 -2.20 6.77 8.18
CA ARG A 46 -2.58 7.63 7.06
C ARG A 46 -2.61 6.87 5.74
N ALA A 47 -1.61 6.02 5.48
CA ALA A 47 -1.58 5.18 4.29
C ALA A 47 -2.80 4.24 4.23
N ALA A 48 -3.09 3.55 5.34
CA ALA A 48 -4.26 2.68 5.47
C ALA A 48 -5.58 3.45 5.30
N GLY A 49 -5.67 4.67 5.83
CA GLY A 49 -6.82 5.57 5.63
C GLY A 49 -7.03 5.93 4.14
N GLY A 50 -5.95 6.13 3.40
CA GLY A 50 -5.97 6.34 1.94
C GLY A 50 -6.54 5.16 1.18
N LEU A 51 -6.08 3.94 1.51
CA LEU A 51 -6.62 2.69 0.95
C LEU A 51 -8.12 2.55 1.25
N ALA A 52 -8.51 2.69 2.52
CA ALA A 52 -9.89 2.56 2.95
C ALA A 52 -10.82 3.56 2.25
N ARG A 53 -10.35 4.80 2.02
CA ARG A 53 -11.09 5.80 1.23
C ARG A 53 -11.24 5.37 -0.23
N ALA A 54 -10.18 4.89 -0.86
CA ALA A 54 -10.22 4.45 -2.24
C ALA A 54 -11.17 3.25 -2.44
N TYR A 55 -11.23 2.32 -1.49
CA TYR A 55 -12.24 1.25 -1.48
C TYR A 55 -13.67 1.80 -1.36
N ARG A 56 -13.93 2.68 -0.39
CA ARG A 56 -15.27 3.27 -0.20
C ARG A 56 -15.75 4.08 -1.40
N ASN A 57 -14.83 4.70 -2.11
CA ASN A 57 -15.11 5.49 -3.31
C ASN A 57 -15.26 4.63 -4.59
N GLY A 58 -15.01 3.31 -4.50
CA GLY A 58 -15.05 2.42 -5.67
C GLY A 58 -13.83 2.52 -6.60
N GLU A 59 -12.77 3.22 -6.19
CA GLU A 59 -11.54 3.35 -6.97
C GLU A 59 -10.67 2.09 -6.87
N LEU A 60 -10.64 1.46 -5.68
CA LEU A 60 -10.05 0.15 -5.49
C LEU A 60 -11.16 -0.90 -5.38
N THR A 61 -11.05 -1.96 -6.17
CA THR A 61 -12.01 -3.06 -6.14
C THR A 61 -11.65 -4.06 -5.05
N ARG A 62 -12.67 -4.70 -4.47
CA ARG A 62 -12.47 -5.81 -3.52
C ARG A 62 -11.56 -6.89 -4.09
N ALA A 63 -11.79 -7.27 -5.36
CA ALA A 63 -11.01 -8.29 -6.05
C ALA A 63 -9.51 -7.94 -6.15
N SER A 64 -9.18 -6.69 -6.50
CA SER A 64 -7.78 -6.25 -6.55
C SER A 64 -7.10 -6.30 -5.17
N GLY A 65 -7.84 -5.96 -4.11
CA GLY A 65 -7.36 -6.07 -2.74
C GLY A 65 -7.09 -7.49 -2.29
N GLU A 66 -8.05 -8.39 -2.53
CA GLU A 66 -7.93 -9.81 -2.20
C GLU A 66 -6.77 -10.46 -2.94
N ALA A 67 -6.55 -10.09 -4.20
CA ALA A 67 -5.42 -10.58 -4.98
C ALA A 67 -4.07 -10.14 -4.38
N ALA A 68 -3.93 -8.89 -3.94
CA ALA A 68 -2.72 -8.40 -3.27
C ALA A 68 -2.48 -9.14 -1.94
N VAL A 69 -3.51 -9.28 -1.11
CA VAL A 69 -3.44 -10.02 0.16
C VAL A 69 -3.05 -11.49 -0.07
N ALA A 70 -3.61 -12.15 -1.07
CA ALA A 70 -3.27 -13.54 -1.41
C ALA A 70 -1.79 -13.69 -1.80
N ARG A 71 -1.25 -12.76 -2.60
CA ARG A 71 0.19 -12.75 -2.95
C ARG A 71 1.07 -12.58 -1.71
N ILE A 72 0.73 -11.65 -0.81
CA ILE A 72 1.46 -11.43 0.45
C ILE A 72 1.40 -12.67 1.35
N ALA A 73 0.22 -13.28 1.49
CA ALA A 73 0.04 -14.49 2.29
C ALA A 73 0.87 -15.66 1.76
N SER A 74 0.90 -15.84 0.43
CA SER A 74 1.73 -16.85 -0.23
C SER A 74 3.22 -16.61 0.01
N LEU A 75 3.70 -15.37 -0.13
CA LEU A 75 5.08 -15.01 0.19
C LEU A 75 5.42 -15.35 1.65
N ARG A 76 4.57 -14.94 2.60
CA ARG A 76 4.79 -15.21 4.02
C ARG A 76 4.80 -16.71 4.34
N ALA A 77 3.99 -17.51 3.65
CA ALA A 77 4.00 -18.95 3.81
C ALA A 77 5.32 -19.57 3.31
N ALA A 78 5.85 -19.09 2.18
CA ALA A 78 7.10 -19.56 1.61
C ALA A 78 8.35 -19.24 2.47
N LEU A 79 8.31 -18.17 3.28
CA LEU A 79 9.40 -17.75 4.16
C LEU A 79 9.46 -18.48 5.51
N ARG A 80 8.52 -19.41 5.79
CA ARG A 80 8.49 -20.17 7.05
C ARG A 80 9.35 -21.44 7.03
N GLY A 81 10.09 -21.69 5.95
CA GLY A 81 11.12 -22.73 5.86
C GLY A 81 12.47 -22.22 6.33
#